data_AF-A0A367HQ93-F1
#
_entry.id   AF-A0A367HQ93-F1
#
_cell.length_a   1.000
_cell.length_b   1.000
_cell.length_c   1.000
_cell.angle_alpha   90.00
_cell.angle_beta   90.00
_cell.angle_gamma   90.00
#
_symmetry.space_group_name_H-M   'P 1'
#
loop_
_entity.id
_entity.type
_entity.pdbx_description
1 polymer ?
#
loop_
_entity_poly.entity_id
_entity_poly.type
_entity_poly.pdbx_seq_one_letter_code
_entity_poly.pdbx_strand_id
1 'polypeptide(L)'
;MQFIARTGLATVLAVGAFAAAVAPASAAVAVDGARTVSGAHAIAANPKTIKPAAYNQARSILANAGSQTAAKSHPVHGKDDVPVSYGTSLLAAARDEFRHNDRNLPAKQKKSDMSIPHYNAVHSAANTMGVDRW
;
A
#
# COMPACT_ATOMS: atom_id res chain seq x y z
N MET A 1 62.83 -14.18 -8.13
CA MET A 1 62.42 -14.90 -9.34
C MET A 1 61.93 -13.89 -10.37
N GLN A 2 62.57 -13.90 -11.55
CA GLN A 2 62.12 -13.49 -12.91
C GLN A 2 61.32 -12.18 -13.04
N PHE A 3 61.87 -11.07 -13.54
CA PHE A 3 62.16 -10.71 -14.95
C PHE A 3 61.00 -10.98 -15.93
N ILE A 4 60.56 -9.95 -16.66
CA ILE A 4 60.78 -9.73 -18.10
C ILE A 4 59.90 -8.56 -18.60
N ALA A 5 60.57 -7.54 -19.14
CA ALA A 5 60.00 -6.48 -19.97
C ALA A 5 59.53 -7.04 -21.32
N ARG A 6 58.54 -6.40 -21.99
CA ARG A 6 58.57 -6.09 -23.44
C ARG A 6 57.25 -5.48 -23.92
N THR A 7 57.38 -4.24 -24.36
CA THR A 7 56.91 -3.65 -25.62
C THR A 7 56.07 -4.56 -26.53
N GLY A 8 54.88 -4.09 -26.91
CA GLY A 8 54.09 -4.62 -28.02
C GLY A 8 53.09 -3.59 -28.52
N LEU A 9 53.47 -2.86 -29.58
CA LEU A 9 52.60 -2.02 -30.40
C LEU A 9 51.51 -2.86 -31.08
N ALA A 10 50.27 -2.37 -31.09
CA ALA A 10 49.32 -2.63 -32.16
C ALA A 10 48.26 -1.52 -32.22
N THR A 11 48.51 -0.55 -33.09
CA THR A 11 47.53 0.43 -33.56
C THR A 11 46.58 -0.28 -34.51
N VAL A 12 45.28 -0.28 -34.23
CA VAL A 12 44.24 -0.45 -35.28
C VAL A 12 43.17 0.61 -35.05
N LEU A 13 43.21 1.63 -35.90
CA LEU A 13 42.07 2.49 -36.18
C LEU A 13 41.07 1.67 -37.00
N ALA A 14 39.87 1.49 -36.46
CA ALA A 14 38.70 1.17 -37.27
C ALA A 14 37.57 2.13 -36.86
N VAL A 15 37.36 3.09 -37.74
CA VAL A 15 36.16 3.95 -37.80
C VAL A 15 34.93 3.06 -37.89
N GLY A 16 33.97 3.27 -37.01
CA GLY A 16 32.71 2.56 -37.00
C GLY A 16 31.78 3.16 -35.96
N ALA A 17 31.24 4.33 -36.28
CA ALA A 17 30.11 4.89 -35.55
C ALA A 17 28.97 3.87 -35.54
N PHE A 18 28.55 3.42 -34.37
CA PHE A 18 27.14 3.21 -33.98
C PHE A 18 27.14 2.92 -32.48
N ALA A 19 26.72 3.93 -31.71
CA ALA A 19 26.42 3.78 -30.30
C ALA A 19 25.20 2.86 -30.16
N ALA A 20 25.44 1.57 -29.97
CA ALA A 20 24.44 0.64 -29.45
C ALA A 20 24.73 0.42 -27.97
N ALA A 21 24.24 1.34 -27.14
CA ALA A 21 24.09 1.08 -25.72
C ALA A 21 23.11 -0.09 -25.58
N VAL A 22 23.62 -1.29 -25.30
CA VAL A 22 22.80 -2.39 -24.81
C VAL A 22 22.37 -2.03 -23.40
N ALA A 23 21.25 -1.32 -23.34
CA ALA A 23 20.48 -1.16 -22.12
C ALA A 23 19.97 -2.56 -21.69
N PRO A 24 19.95 -2.88 -20.39
CA PRO A 24 19.21 -4.04 -19.92
C PRO A 24 17.74 -3.84 -20.27
N ALA A 25 17.17 -4.78 -21.02
CA ALA A 25 15.73 -4.89 -21.26
C ALA A 25 15.02 -5.16 -19.93
N SER A 26 14.77 -4.11 -19.15
CA SER A 26 13.77 -4.13 -18.11
C SER A 26 12.44 -3.90 -18.82
N ALA A 27 11.66 -4.97 -18.93
CA ALA A 27 10.30 -4.95 -19.44
C ALA A 27 9.54 -3.79 -18.79
N ALA A 28 9.24 -2.76 -19.59
CA ALA A 28 8.29 -1.72 -19.24
C ALA A 28 6.91 -2.38 -19.18
N VAL A 29 6.54 -2.90 -18.02
CA VAL A 29 5.15 -3.16 -17.70
C VAL A 29 4.49 -1.79 -17.69
N ALA A 30 3.71 -1.51 -18.73
CA ALA A 30 2.82 -0.37 -18.79
C ALA A 30 1.94 -0.40 -17.55
N VAL A 31 2.24 0.45 -16.58
CA VAL A 31 1.30 0.75 -15.50
C VAL A 31 0.30 1.71 -16.15
N ASP A 32 -0.81 1.14 -16.61
CA ASP A 32 -1.95 1.92 -17.07
C ASP A 32 -2.42 2.77 -15.89
N GLY A 33 -2.16 4.06 -15.99
CA GLY A 33 -2.45 5.05 -14.98
C GLY A 33 -3.94 5.33 -14.92
N ALA A 34 -4.71 4.44 -14.30
CA ALA A 34 -6.06 4.77 -13.85
C ALA A 34 -6.00 5.36 -12.43
N ARG A 35 -5.46 6.58 -12.31
CA ARG A 35 -5.67 7.41 -11.12
C ARG A 35 -6.98 8.17 -11.33
N THR A 36 -8.11 7.49 -11.11
CA THR A 36 -9.41 8.16 -11.00
C THR A 36 -9.39 9.03 -9.74
N VAL A 37 -9.30 10.34 -9.95
CA VAL A 37 -9.40 11.34 -8.89
C VAL A 37 -10.86 11.45 -8.47
N SER A 38 -11.13 10.99 -7.25
CA SER A 38 -12.02 11.61 -6.26
C SER A 38 -13.34 12.19 -6.79
N GLY A 39 -14.30 11.31 -7.09
CA GLY A 39 -15.70 11.69 -6.93
C GLY A 39 -15.97 11.92 -5.45
N ALA A 40 -16.63 13.03 -5.10
CA ALA A 40 -17.16 13.22 -3.76
C ALA A 40 -18.00 11.98 -3.40
N HIS A 41 -17.49 11.14 -2.49
CA HIS A 41 -18.27 10.05 -1.91
C HIS A 41 -19.43 10.70 -1.16
N ALA A 42 -20.60 10.74 -1.80
CA ALA A 42 -21.83 10.95 -1.06
C ALA A 42 -21.81 9.93 0.08
N ILE A 43 -22.09 10.37 1.32
CA ILE A 43 -22.15 9.48 2.48
C ILE A 43 -23.27 8.48 2.20
N ALA A 44 -22.92 7.35 1.59
CA ALA A 44 -23.86 6.34 1.17
C ALA A 44 -24.32 5.57 2.41
N ALA A 45 -25.54 5.03 2.34
CA ALA A 45 -25.93 4.04 3.31
C ALA A 45 -24.93 2.88 3.25
N ASN A 46 -24.45 2.44 4.42
CA ASN A 46 -23.57 1.28 4.47
C ASN A 46 -24.21 0.09 3.76
N PRO A 47 -23.41 -0.73 3.06
CA PRO A 47 -23.90 -1.96 2.49
C PRO A 47 -24.38 -2.89 3.62
N LYS A 48 -25.36 -3.75 3.35
CA LYS A 48 -25.85 -4.73 4.34
C LYS A 48 -24.76 -5.77 4.67
N THR A 49 -23.96 -6.11 3.67
CA THR A 49 -22.88 -7.10 3.73
C THR A 49 -21.63 -6.59 3.03
N ILE A 50 -20.48 -7.14 3.42
CA ILE A 50 -19.19 -6.88 2.80
C ILE A 50 -18.61 -8.21 2.29
N LYS A 51 -17.83 -8.14 1.21
CA LYS A 51 -17.15 -9.31 0.67
C LYS A 51 -15.99 -9.73 1.59
N PRO A 52 -15.79 -11.04 1.84
CA PRO A 52 -14.65 -11.53 2.63
C PRO A 52 -13.30 -11.04 2.13
N ALA A 53 -13.12 -10.95 0.80
CA ALA A 53 -11.90 -10.42 0.20
C ALA A 53 -11.64 -8.96 0.62
N ALA A 54 -12.68 -8.12 0.60
CA ALA A 54 -12.60 -6.73 1.04
C ALA A 54 -12.28 -6.62 2.53
N TYR A 55 -12.90 -7.46 3.36
CA TYR A 55 -12.58 -7.53 4.79
C TYR A 55 -11.12 -7.95 5.03
N ASN A 56 -10.64 -8.98 4.33
CA ASN A 56 -9.26 -9.46 4.46
C ASN A 56 -8.24 -8.42 3.98
N GLN A 57 -8.55 -7.69 2.91
CA GLN A 57 -7.72 -6.60 2.42
C GLN A 57 -7.71 -5.41 3.40
N ALA A 58 -8.88 -5.01 3.93
CA ALA A 58 -8.98 -3.99 4.97
C ALA A 58 -8.16 -4.35 6.22
N ARG A 59 -8.25 -5.60 6.67
CA ARG A 59 -7.41 -6.13 7.75
C ARG A 59 -5.92 -5.98 7.45
N SER A 60 -5.48 -6.35 6.25
CA SER A 60 -4.09 -6.23 5.83
C SER A 60 -3.60 -4.78 5.84
N ILE A 61 -4.39 -3.84 5.33
CA ILE A 61 -4.09 -2.39 5.36
C ILE A 61 -3.87 -1.91 6.81
N LEU A 62 -4.79 -2.27 7.72
CA LEU A 62 -4.72 -1.86 9.12
C LEU A 62 -3.54 -2.52 9.85
N ALA A 63 -3.25 -3.79 9.57
CA ALA A 63 -2.12 -4.49 10.14
C ALA A 63 -0.78 -3.87 9.69
N ASN A 64 -0.66 -3.52 8.40
CA ASN A 64 0.53 -2.84 7.86
C ASN A 64 0.71 -1.43 8.43
N ALA A 65 -0.40 -0.76 8.78
CA ALA A 65 -0.39 0.53 9.47
C ALA A 65 -0.07 0.41 10.98
N GLY A 66 0.07 -0.80 11.52
CA GLY A 66 0.47 -1.04 12.91
C GLY A 66 -0.67 -1.38 13.87
N SER A 67 -1.90 -1.64 13.40
CA SER A 67 -2.96 -2.14 14.29
C SER A 67 -2.71 -3.59 14.68
N GLN A 68 -2.46 -3.82 15.96
CA GLN A 68 -2.33 -5.15 16.56
C GLN A 68 -3.66 -5.89 16.54
N THR A 69 -4.78 -5.18 16.70
CA THR A 69 -6.11 -5.78 16.67
C THR A 69 -6.43 -6.36 15.30
N ALA A 70 -6.14 -5.60 14.24
CA ALA A 70 -6.28 -6.10 12.87
C ALA A 70 -5.28 -7.23 12.57
N ALA A 71 -4.04 -7.12 13.03
CA ALA A 71 -3.05 -8.19 12.85
C ALA A 71 -3.49 -9.51 13.52
N LYS A 72 -4.13 -9.45 14.69
CA LYS A 72 -4.63 -10.61 15.44
C LYS A 72 -5.99 -11.13 14.97
N SER A 73 -6.79 -10.34 14.26
CA SER A 73 -8.11 -10.78 13.81
C SER A 73 -8.02 -11.96 12.85
N HIS A 74 -9.05 -12.79 12.76
CA HIS A 74 -9.03 -13.93 11.83
C HIS A 74 -9.51 -13.50 10.43
N PRO A 75 -8.83 -13.93 9.35
CA PRO A 75 -9.35 -13.74 8.00
C PRO A 75 -10.64 -14.54 7.82
N VAL A 76 -11.52 -14.05 6.95
CA VAL A 76 -12.73 -14.77 6.57
C VAL A 76 -12.44 -15.61 5.34
N HIS A 77 -12.75 -16.90 5.41
CA HIS A 77 -12.67 -17.85 4.30
C HIS A 77 -13.94 -18.74 4.26
N GLY A 78 -14.30 -19.24 3.08
CA GLY A 78 -15.43 -20.17 2.90
C GLY A 78 -16.83 -19.57 3.15
N LYS A 79 -16.97 -18.25 3.11
CA LYS A 79 -18.26 -17.55 3.18
C LYS A 79 -18.43 -16.70 1.93
N ASP A 80 -19.66 -16.51 1.46
CA ASP A 80 -19.94 -15.64 0.32
C ASP A 80 -19.91 -14.16 0.71
N ASP A 81 -20.48 -13.85 1.87
CA ASP A 81 -20.66 -12.50 2.38
C ASP A 81 -20.64 -12.50 3.92
N VAL A 82 -20.16 -11.41 4.51
CA VAL A 82 -20.23 -11.19 5.96
C VAL A 82 -20.99 -9.91 6.27
N PRO A 83 -21.69 -9.83 7.42
CA PRO A 83 -22.44 -8.63 7.78
C PRO A 83 -21.50 -7.44 7.91
N VAL A 84 -21.97 -6.25 7.53
CA VAL A 84 -21.18 -5.01 7.64
C VAL A 84 -20.67 -4.73 9.06
N SER A 85 -21.41 -5.20 10.08
CA SER A 85 -21.01 -5.13 11.49
C SER A 85 -19.62 -5.73 11.76
N TYR A 86 -19.18 -6.73 10.98
CA TYR A 86 -17.83 -7.29 11.09
C TYR A 86 -16.78 -6.26 10.67
N GLY A 87 -17.00 -5.59 9.55
CA GLY A 87 -16.11 -4.54 9.05
C GLY A 87 -16.11 -3.30 9.94
N THR A 88 -17.27 -2.84 10.39
CA THR A 88 -17.35 -1.66 11.29
C THR A 88 -16.68 -1.94 12.63
N SER A 89 -16.80 -3.15 13.17
CA SER A 89 -16.12 -3.53 14.43
C SER A 89 -14.60 -3.52 14.27
N LEU A 90 -14.07 -4.02 13.14
CA LEU A 90 -12.65 -3.97 12.82
C LEU A 90 -12.15 -2.52 12.72
N LEU A 91 -12.90 -1.65 12.03
CA LEU A 91 -12.53 -0.23 11.85
C LEU A 91 -12.58 0.55 13.17
N ALA A 92 -13.62 0.33 13.98
CA ALA A 92 -13.75 0.98 15.28
C ALA A 92 -12.61 0.59 16.22
N ALA A 93 -12.29 -0.71 16.30
CA ALA A 93 -11.20 -1.19 17.13
C ALA A 93 -9.84 -0.63 16.69
N ALA A 94 -9.56 -0.63 15.38
CA ALA A 94 -8.31 -0.04 14.86
C ALA A 94 -8.24 1.47 15.08
N ARG A 95 -9.35 2.20 14.92
CA ARG A 95 -9.41 3.65 15.21
C ARG A 95 -9.08 3.93 16.67
N ASP A 96 -9.70 3.21 17.59
CA ASP A 96 -9.51 3.46 19.01
C ASP A 96 -8.08 3.10 19.45
N GLU A 97 -7.50 2.05 18.85
CA GLU A 97 -6.09 1.69 19.02
C GLU A 97 -5.15 2.78 18.48
N PHE A 98 -5.37 3.29 17.27
CA PHE A 98 -4.56 4.36 16.70
C PHE A 98 -4.66 5.65 17.50
N ARG A 99 -5.86 6.03 17.97
CA ARG A 99 -6.05 7.18 18.87
C ARG A 99 -5.27 7.01 20.17
N HIS A 100 -5.23 5.80 20.72
CA HIS A 100 -4.45 5.50 21.91
C HIS A 100 -2.95 5.65 21.66
N ASN A 101 -2.44 5.11 20.56
CA ASN A 101 -1.03 5.14 20.21
C ASN A 101 -0.55 6.56 19.88
N ASP A 102 -1.40 7.34 19.20
CA ASP A 102 -1.10 8.70 18.76
C ASP A 102 -1.42 9.77 19.81
N ARG A 103 -1.89 9.38 21.01
CA ARG A 103 -2.38 10.34 22.02
C ARG A 103 -1.38 11.45 22.37
N ASN A 104 -0.08 11.16 22.28
CA ASN A 104 0.99 12.10 22.63
C ASN A 104 1.42 13.01 21.47
N LEU A 105 0.91 12.81 20.25
CA LEU A 105 1.28 13.67 19.12
C LEU A 105 0.65 15.07 19.25
N PRO A 106 1.33 16.13 18.77
CA PRO A 106 0.77 17.47 18.71
C PRO A 106 -0.51 17.51 17.87
N ALA A 107 -1.48 18.35 18.23
CA ALA A 107 -2.75 18.48 17.50
C ALA A 107 -2.55 18.83 16.01
N LYS A 108 -1.49 19.58 15.67
CA LYS A 108 -1.15 19.93 14.27
C LYS A 108 -0.79 18.72 13.40
N GLN A 109 -0.40 17.60 14.01
CA GLN A 109 -0.03 16.35 13.31
C GLN A 109 -1.15 15.31 13.37
N LYS A 110 -2.31 15.68 13.93
CA LYS A 110 -3.46 14.79 14.12
C LYS A 110 -4.63 15.19 13.23
N LYS A 111 -5.40 14.19 12.84
CA LYS A 111 -6.73 14.29 12.26
C LYS A 111 -7.65 13.30 12.95
N SER A 112 -8.72 13.79 13.57
CA SER A 112 -9.65 12.94 14.36
C SER A 112 -8.95 12.15 15.48
N ASP A 113 -8.04 12.83 16.20
CA ASP A 113 -7.22 12.29 17.29
C ASP A 113 -6.23 11.18 16.91
N MET A 114 -6.03 10.94 15.62
CA MET A 114 -5.03 10.00 15.08
C MET A 114 -4.02 10.75 14.23
N SER A 115 -2.83 10.20 14.06
CA SER A 115 -1.84 10.65 13.10
C SER A 115 -2.43 10.60 11.68
N ILE A 116 -1.98 11.50 10.80
CA ILE A 116 -2.37 11.52 9.38
C ILE A 116 -2.21 10.14 8.69
N PRO A 117 -1.10 9.38 8.87
CA PRO A 117 -0.99 8.06 8.27
C PRO A 117 -2.02 7.06 8.80
N HIS A 118 -2.27 7.00 10.11
CA HIS A 118 -3.30 6.11 10.67
C HIS A 118 -4.71 6.50 10.20
N TYR A 119 -5.01 7.81 10.14
CA TYR A 119 -6.27 8.29 9.59
C TYR A 119 -6.48 7.79 8.15
N ASN A 120 -5.47 7.92 7.29
CA ASN A 120 -5.53 7.47 5.90
C ASN A 120 -5.64 5.95 5.79
N ALA A 121 -4.99 5.20 6.67
CA ALA A 121 -5.08 3.75 6.69
C ALA A 121 -6.51 3.28 7.01
N VAL A 122 -7.14 3.86 8.03
CA VAL A 122 -8.53 3.50 8.40
C VAL A 122 -9.51 3.88 7.28
N HIS A 123 -9.33 5.03 6.65
CA HIS A 123 -10.17 5.44 5.52
C HIS A 123 -9.95 4.55 4.28
N SER A 124 -8.71 4.13 4.02
CA SER A 124 -8.41 3.21 2.92
C SER A 124 -9.02 1.83 3.14
N ALA A 125 -8.99 1.34 4.39
CA ALA A 125 -9.65 0.10 4.78
C ALA A 125 -11.18 0.20 4.66
N ALA A 126 -11.78 1.31 5.11
CA ALA A 126 -13.21 1.57 5.00
C ALA A 126 -13.66 1.64 3.53
N ASN A 127 -12.91 2.37 2.69
CA ASN A 127 -13.16 2.47 1.25
C ASN A 127 -13.10 1.10 0.55
N THR A 128 -12.14 0.27 0.94
CA THR A 128 -12.00 -1.10 0.40
C THR A 128 -13.24 -1.95 0.68
N MET A 129 -13.90 -1.74 1.82
CA MET A 129 -15.14 -2.44 2.19
C MET A 129 -16.41 -1.74 1.70
N GLY A 130 -16.31 -0.54 1.09
CA GLY A 130 -17.45 0.29 0.73
C GLY A 130 -18.25 0.78 1.95
N VAL A 131 -17.60 0.99 3.09
CA VAL A 131 -18.24 1.43 4.34
C VAL A 131 -17.93 2.90 4.58
N ASP A 132 -18.93 3.76 4.48
CA ASP A 132 -18.78 5.20 4.69
C ASP A 132 -19.08 5.62 6.14
N ARG A 133 -19.85 4.83 6.91
CA ARG A 133 -20.26 5.15 8.30
C ARG A 133 -19.78 4.07 9.27
N TRP A 134 -18.92 4.40 10.24
CA TRP A 134 -18.36 3.42 11.19
C TRP A 134 -17.85 4.07 12.48
#